data_AF-A0A550GYE8-F1
#
_entry.id   AF-A0A550GYE8-F1
#
_cell.length_a   1.000
_cell.length_b   1.000
_cell.length_c   1.000
_cell.angle_alpha   90.00
_cell.angle_beta   90.00
_cell.angle_gamma   90.00
#
_symmetry.space_group_name_H-M   'P 1'
#
loop_
_entity.id
_entity.type
_entity.pdbx_description
1 polymer ?
#
loop_
_entity_poly.entity_id
_entity_poly.type
_entity_poly.pdbx_seq_one_letter_code
_entity_poly.pdbx_strand_id
1 'polypeptide(L)'
;MGKRVEEKVIKPPVKQITSGKIFKPSQAFLKKMLFKSAFVFVLIWLLSIFCFIGFCLIFAADDPIRYPSAFQLIDTYFIPVSLWTAVINLIWLVPALIAIPPYFRSIEYSVKAETGETMPEIYSKRGILTITRKHLPFRTI
;
A
#
# COMPACT_ATOMS: atom_id res chain seq x y z
N MET A 1 -24.93 45.54 10.89
CA MET A 1 -24.93 44.14 10.41
C MET A 1 -23.94 44.03 9.25
N GLY A 2 -22.77 43.43 9.50
CA GLY A 2 -21.70 43.32 8.51
C GLY A 2 -22.03 42.30 7.42
N LYS A 3 -21.81 42.66 6.16
CA LYS A 3 -21.97 41.78 4.99
C LYS A 3 -20.93 40.66 5.06
N ARG A 4 -21.36 39.40 5.01
CA ARG A 4 -20.49 38.24 4.85
C ARG A 4 -19.89 38.29 3.44
N VAL A 5 -18.57 38.45 3.37
CA VAL A 5 -17.82 38.31 2.12
C VAL A 5 -17.61 36.82 1.91
N GLU A 6 -18.35 36.23 0.98
CA GLU A 6 -18.10 34.86 0.54
C GLU A 6 -16.74 34.83 -0.17
N GLU A 7 -15.76 34.16 0.44
CA GLU A 7 -14.46 33.92 -0.18
C GLU A 7 -14.65 33.14 -1.48
N LYS A 8 -14.49 33.82 -2.61
CA LYS A 8 -14.51 33.21 -3.93
C LYS A 8 -13.19 32.46 -4.12
N VAL A 9 -13.20 31.16 -3.83
CA VAL A 9 -12.05 30.28 -4.07
C VAL A 9 -11.83 30.14 -5.58
N ILE A 10 -10.93 30.97 -6.13
CA ILE A 10 -10.50 30.88 -7.52
C ILE A 10 -9.59 29.65 -7.64
N LYS A 11 -10.14 28.51 -8.07
CA LYS A 11 -9.33 27.37 -8.50
C LYS A 11 -8.77 27.67 -9.89
N PRO A 12 -7.45 27.61 -10.11
CA PRO A 12 -6.90 27.76 -11.46
C PRO A 12 -7.50 26.70 -12.39
N PRO A 13 -7.81 27.03 -13.66
CA PRO A 13 -8.47 26.12 -14.57
C PRO A 13 -7.59 24.89 -14.80
N VAL A 14 -8.02 23.74 -14.30
CA VAL A 14 -7.40 22.45 -14.59
C VAL A 14 -7.84 22.05 -16.01
N LYS A 15 -7.08 22.48 -17.01
CA LYS A 15 -7.28 22.10 -18.42
C LYS A 15 -7.44 20.57 -18.56
N GLN A 16 -8.48 20.13 -19.30
CA GLN A 16 -8.84 18.72 -19.47
C GLN A 16 -7.99 18.06 -20.57
N ILE A 17 -6.83 17.55 -20.15
CA ILE A 17 -5.81 17.01 -21.03
C ILE A 17 -6.32 15.74 -21.72
N THR A 18 -6.72 15.86 -22.98
CA THR A 18 -7.34 14.76 -23.77
C THR A 18 -6.50 14.31 -24.96
N SER A 19 -5.33 14.91 -25.23
CA SER A 19 -4.54 14.54 -26.40
C SER A 19 -3.03 14.58 -26.15
N GLY A 20 -2.42 13.39 -26.07
CA GLY A 20 -0.98 13.18 -25.93
C GLY A 20 -0.64 11.68 -25.96
N LYS A 21 0.62 11.32 -26.23
CA LYS A 21 1.08 9.92 -26.17
C LYS A 21 1.12 9.49 -24.70
N ILE A 22 0.17 8.65 -24.31
CA ILE A 22 0.04 8.15 -22.93
C ILE A 22 0.96 6.93 -22.77
N PHE A 23 1.82 6.99 -21.75
CA PHE A 23 2.66 5.88 -21.31
C PHE A 23 2.05 5.24 -20.07
N LYS A 24 1.91 3.91 -20.09
CA LYS A 24 1.50 3.11 -18.94
C LYS A 24 2.72 2.50 -18.26
N PRO A 25 2.69 2.30 -16.93
CA PRO A 25 3.75 1.61 -16.23
C PRO A 25 3.93 0.17 -16.77
N SER A 26 5.16 -0.33 -16.72
CA SER A 26 5.47 -1.68 -17.17
C SER A 26 4.84 -2.75 -16.26
N GLN A 27 4.61 -3.95 -16.80
CA GLN A 27 4.10 -5.10 -16.02
C GLN A 27 5.01 -5.47 -14.84
N ALA A 28 6.30 -5.14 -14.89
CA ALA A 28 7.22 -5.33 -13.78
C ALA A 28 6.81 -4.53 -12.53
N PHE A 29 6.20 -3.35 -12.70
CA PHE A 29 5.72 -2.55 -11.58
C PHE A 29 4.55 -3.22 -10.85
N LEU A 30 3.62 -3.84 -11.58
CA LEU A 30 2.52 -4.62 -11.00
C LEU A 30 3.07 -5.81 -10.19
N LYS A 31 3.98 -6.60 -10.78
CA LYS A 31 4.63 -7.72 -10.09
C LYS A 31 5.39 -7.25 -8.84
N LYS A 32 6.07 -6.11 -8.91
CA LYS A 32 6.77 -5.51 -7.75
C LYS A 32 5.79 -5.14 -6.63
N MET A 33 4.62 -4.60 -6.94
CA MET A 33 3.61 -4.29 -5.93
C MET A 33 3.05 -5.55 -5.27
N LEU A 34 2.72 -6.58 -6.05
CA LEU A 34 2.24 -7.87 -5.55
C LEU A 34 3.29 -8.56 -4.67
N PHE A 35 4.55 -8.53 -5.10
CA PHE A 35 5.66 -9.07 -4.31
C PHE A 35 5.82 -8.32 -2.98
N LYS A 36 5.76 -6.98 -2.99
CA LYS A 36 5.82 -6.18 -1.76
C LYS A 36 4.71 -6.55 -0.78
N SER A 37 3.47 -6.72 -1.24
CA SER A 37 2.36 -7.13 -0.35
C SER A 37 2.58 -8.53 0.23
N ALA A 38 3.03 -9.49 -0.59
CA ALA A 38 3.33 -10.84 -0.11
C ALA A 38 4.51 -10.87 0.88
N PHE A 39 5.55 -10.07 0.62
CA PHE A 39 6.71 -9.96 1.49
C PHE A 39 6.33 -9.38 2.86
N VAL A 40 5.50 -8.34 2.89
CA VAL A 40 4.98 -7.76 4.14
C VAL A 40 4.15 -8.79 4.92
N PHE A 41 3.31 -9.56 4.24
CA PHE A 41 2.54 -10.64 4.86
C PHE A 41 3.45 -11.65 5.57
N VAL A 42 4.50 -12.14 4.91
CA VAL A 42 5.45 -13.10 5.49
C VAL A 42 6.20 -12.48 6.66
N LEU A 43 6.60 -11.21 6.56
CA LEU A 43 7.32 -10.52 7.62
C LEU A 43 6.47 -10.37 8.89
N ILE A 44 5.20 -9.97 8.75
CA ILE A 44 4.25 -9.89 9.88
C ILE A 44 4.04 -11.26 10.51
N TRP A 45 3.89 -12.31 9.71
CA TRP A 45 3.70 -13.67 10.20
C TRP A 45 4.92 -14.17 10.98
N LEU A 46 6.13 -13.99 10.43
CA LEU A 46 7.38 -14.34 11.13
C LEU A 46 7.54 -13.58 12.44
N LEU A 47 7.32 -12.26 12.42
CA LEU A 47 7.41 -11.43 13.62
C LEU A 47 6.45 -11.91 14.71
N SER A 48 5.22 -12.26 14.30
CA SER A 48 4.19 -12.78 15.22
C SER A 48 4.61 -14.11 15.85
N ILE A 49 5.22 -15.02 15.09
CA ILE A 49 5.76 -16.28 15.61
C ILE A 49 6.93 -16.03 16.56
N PHE A 50 7.86 -15.13 16.21
CA PHE A 50 8.97 -14.78 17.09
C PHE A 50 8.48 -14.20 18.42
N CYS A 51 7.50 -13.29 18.38
CA CYS A 51 6.88 -12.76 19.59
C CYS A 51 6.21 -13.86 20.41
N PHE A 52 5.47 -14.78 19.78
CA PHE A 52 4.82 -15.90 20.45
C PHE A 52 5.83 -16.81 21.16
N ILE A 53 6.92 -17.20 20.48
CA ILE A 53 7.99 -18.00 21.10
C ILE A 53 8.60 -17.25 22.30
N GLY A 54 8.86 -15.94 22.15
CA GLY A 54 9.34 -15.10 23.24
C GLY A 54 8.40 -15.10 24.46
N PHE A 55 7.10 -14.97 24.24
CA PHE A 55 6.10 -15.04 25.32
C PHE A 55 6.07 -16.42 26.00
N CYS A 56 6.18 -17.51 25.23
CA CYS A 56 6.21 -18.87 25.80
C CYS A 56 7.41 -19.05 26.75
N LEU A 57 8.57 -18.49 26.39
CA LEU A 57 9.77 -18.55 27.22
C LEU A 57 9.62 -17.71 28.50
N ILE A 58 9.02 -16.52 28.40
CA ILE A 58 8.78 -15.66 29.56
C ILE A 58 7.79 -16.32 30.53
N PHE A 59 6.67 -16.89 30.04
CA PHE A 59 5.68 -17.53 30.90
C PHE A 59 6.22 -18.78 31.61
N ALA A 60 7.07 -19.57 30.95
CA ALA A 60 7.72 -20.70 31.59
C ALA A 60 8.75 -20.28 32.65
N ALA A 61 9.36 -19.09 32.50
CA ALA A 61 10.28 -18.54 33.48
C ALA A 61 9.58 -17.89 34.69
N ASP A 62 8.41 -17.27 34.47
CA ASP A 62 7.63 -16.60 35.51
C ASP A 62 6.93 -17.59 36.45
N ASP A 63 6.25 -18.60 35.87
CA ASP A 63 5.47 -19.60 36.63
C ASP A 63 5.86 -21.05 36.24
N PRO A 64 7.04 -21.54 36.68
CA PRO A 64 7.52 -22.87 36.31
C PRO A 64 6.65 -24.03 36.84
N ILE A 65 5.82 -23.78 37.87
CA ILE A 65 4.88 -24.77 38.42
C ILE A 65 3.71 -24.99 37.46
N ARG A 66 3.21 -23.91 36.84
CA ARG A 66 2.06 -23.94 35.93
C ARG A 66 2.47 -24.29 34.50
N TYR A 67 3.66 -23.83 34.10
CA TYR A 67 4.22 -24.05 32.77
C TYR A 67 5.61 -24.69 32.87
N PRO A 68 5.68 -26.01 33.12
CA PRO A 68 6.94 -26.70 33.39
C PRO A 68 7.89 -26.77 32.18
N SER A 69 7.38 -26.57 30.97
CA SER A 69 8.19 -26.56 29.75
C SER A 69 7.64 -25.59 28.71
N ALA A 70 8.48 -24.66 28.27
CA ALA A 70 8.15 -23.75 27.17
C ALA A 70 7.91 -24.51 25.85
N PHE A 71 8.65 -25.61 25.62
CA PHE A 71 8.52 -26.40 24.40
C PHE A 71 7.15 -27.07 24.29
N GLN A 72 6.59 -27.55 25.40
CA GLN A 72 5.23 -28.11 25.42
C GLN A 72 4.17 -27.05 25.10
N LEU A 73 4.36 -25.83 25.61
CA LEU A 73 3.47 -24.70 25.32
C LEU A 73 3.52 -24.33 23.84
N ILE A 74 4.73 -24.27 23.27
CA ILE A 74 4.93 -24.00 21.84
C ILE A 74 4.26 -25.09 21.01
N ASP A 75 4.55 -26.37 21.25
CA ASP A 75 4.00 -27.47 20.46
C ASP A 75 2.46 -27.49 20.46
N THR A 76 1.85 -27.24 21.62
CA THR A 76 0.39 -27.22 21.79
C THR A 76 -0.27 -26.06 21.03
N TYR A 77 0.31 -24.85 21.10
CA TYR A 77 -0.34 -23.63 20.62
C TYR A 77 0.23 -23.09 19.30
N PHE A 78 1.31 -23.66 18.77
CA PHE A 78 1.94 -23.20 17.55
C PHE A 78 0.97 -23.23 16.35
N ILE A 79 0.24 -24.35 16.18
CA ILE A 79 -0.72 -24.49 15.09
C ILE A 79 -1.89 -23.50 15.24
N PRO A 80 -2.60 -23.43 16.38
CA PRO A 80 -3.65 -22.44 16.60
C PRO A 80 -3.16 -21.00 16.35
N VAL A 81 -2.02 -20.62 16.91
CA VAL A 81 -1.49 -19.25 16.79
C VAL A 81 -1.08 -18.94 15.35
N SER A 82 -0.41 -19.86 14.66
CA SER A 82 -0.05 -19.68 13.25
C SER A 82 -1.28 -19.54 12.35
N LEU A 83 -2.33 -20.34 12.58
CA LEU A 83 -3.58 -20.26 11.82
C LEU A 83 -4.31 -18.93 12.06
N TRP A 84 -4.49 -18.54 13.33
CA TRP A 84 -5.17 -17.28 13.66
C TRP A 84 -4.41 -16.05 13.16
N THR A 85 -3.08 -16.05 13.30
CA THR A 85 -2.25 -14.98 12.74
C THR A 85 -2.36 -14.91 11.22
N ALA A 86 -2.37 -16.04 10.51
CA ALA A 86 -2.61 -16.07 9.07
C ALA A 86 -3.99 -15.51 8.71
N VAL A 87 -5.05 -15.91 9.40
CA VAL A 87 -6.42 -15.42 9.17
C VAL A 87 -6.51 -13.91 9.34
N ILE A 88 -5.96 -13.36 10.42
CA ILE A 88 -5.94 -11.90 10.66
C ILE A 88 -5.12 -11.18 9.58
N ASN A 89 -3.99 -11.75 9.19
CA ASN A 89 -3.10 -11.18 8.16
C ASN A 89 -3.77 -11.19 6.76
N LEU A 90 -4.69 -12.12 6.50
CA LEU A 90 -5.50 -12.13 5.28
C LEU A 90 -6.50 -10.98 5.20
N ILE A 91 -6.99 -10.46 6.34
CA ILE A 91 -8.00 -9.39 6.39
C ILE A 91 -7.53 -8.15 5.64
N TRP A 92 -6.25 -7.79 5.71
CA TRP A 92 -5.70 -6.65 4.96
C TRP A 92 -5.08 -7.07 3.62
N LEU A 93 -4.51 -8.28 3.52
CA LEU A 93 -3.86 -8.75 2.30
C LEU A 93 -4.87 -8.90 1.16
N VAL A 94 -6.04 -9.48 1.42
CA VAL A 94 -7.06 -9.72 0.40
C VAL A 94 -7.56 -8.40 -0.22
N PRO A 95 -7.98 -7.38 0.55
CA PRO A 95 -8.31 -6.07 0.00
C PRO A 95 -7.14 -5.42 -0.77
N ALA A 96 -5.90 -5.54 -0.27
CA ALA A 96 -4.73 -4.99 -0.95
C ALA A 96 -4.51 -5.63 -2.33
N LEU A 97 -4.62 -6.97 -2.43
CA LEU A 97 -4.48 -7.69 -3.69
C LEU A 97 -5.58 -7.33 -4.69
N ILE A 98 -6.82 -7.11 -4.22
CA ILE A 98 -7.93 -6.65 -5.06
C ILE A 98 -7.70 -5.21 -5.55
N ALA A 99 -7.11 -4.34 -4.72
CA ALA A 99 -6.88 -2.94 -5.05
C ALA A 99 -5.65 -2.68 -5.95
N ILE A 100 -4.65 -3.57 -5.97
CA ILE A 100 -3.42 -3.39 -6.78
C ILE A 100 -3.69 -3.32 -8.29
N PRO A 101 -4.43 -4.25 -8.92
CA PRO A 101 -4.72 -4.19 -10.36
C PRO A 101 -5.45 -2.90 -10.82
N PRO A 102 -6.54 -2.45 -10.17
CA PRO A 102 -7.18 -1.19 -10.56
C PRO A 102 -6.27 0.02 -10.29
N TYR A 103 -5.47 0.00 -9.22
CA TYR A 103 -4.48 1.05 -8.98
C TYR A 103 -3.46 1.13 -10.12
N PHE A 104 -2.89 0.00 -10.53
CA PHE A 104 -1.94 -0.08 -11.64
C PHE A 104 -2.54 0.47 -12.95
N ARG A 105 -3.80 0.14 -13.25
CA ARG A 105 -4.50 0.62 -14.45
C ARG A 105 -4.77 2.13 -14.42
N SER A 106 -4.89 2.73 -13.23
CA SER A 106 -5.14 4.17 -13.07
C SER A 106 -3.91 5.06 -13.32
N ILE A 107 -2.71 4.48 -13.36
CA ILE A 107 -1.46 5.22 -13.52
C ILE A 107 -1.22 5.51 -15.01
N GLU A 108 -1.17 6.79 -15.35
CA GLU A 108 -0.92 7.27 -16.71
C GLU A 108 0.13 8.38 -16.68
N TYR A 109 1.10 8.31 -17.59
CA TYR A 109 2.10 9.36 -17.82
C TYR A 109 1.90 9.99 -19.20
N SER A 110 1.96 11.31 -19.33
CA SER A 110 1.87 12.02 -20.62
C SER A 110 2.96 13.06 -20.77
N VAL A 111 3.49 13.22 -21.99
CA VAL A 111 4.62 14.12 -22.32
C VAL A 111 4.19 15.30 -23.22
N LYS A 112 2.96 15.30 -23.75
CA LYS A 112 2.44 16.38 -24.61
C LYS A 112 1.35 17.19 -23.92
N ALA A 113 1.38 18.50 -24.11
CA ALA A 113 0.28 19.40 -23.78
C ALA A 113 -0.90 19.22 -24.74
N GLU A 114 -2.10 19.67 -24.34
CA GLU A 114 -3.30 19.75 -25.20
C GLU A 114 -3.06 20.46 -26.54
N THR A 115 -2.09 21.39 -26.60
CA THR A 115 -1.74 22.15 -27.81
C THR A 115 -0.91 21.35 -28.82
N GLY A 116 -0.54 20.11 -28.52
CA GLY A 116 0.32 19.28 -29.37
C GLY A 116 1.81 19.59 -29.27
N GLU A 117 2.16 20.65 -28.51
CA GLU A 117 3.54 21.04 -28.23
C GLU A 117 4.19 20.10 -27.19
N THR A 118 5.48 19.86 -27.38
CA THR A 118 6.32 19.12 -26.44
C THR A 118 6.49 19.93 -25.17
N MET A 119 5.93 19.46 -24.06
CA MET A 119 6.16 20.08 -22.76
C MET A 119 7.54 19.68 -22.22
N PRO A 120 8.27 20.60 -21.58
CA PRO A 120 9.51 20.28 -20.85
C PRO A 120 9.26 19.51 -19.54
N GLU A 121 8.01 19.08 -19.27
CA GLU A 121 7.59 18.40 -18.05
C GLU A 121 6.69 17.20 -18.36
N ILE A 122 6.78 16.16 -17.53
CA ILE A 122 5.97 14.94 -17.64
C ILE A 122 4.77 15.07 -16.70
N TYR A 123 3.58 14.82 -17.25
CA TYR A 123 2.35 14.74 -16.51
C TYR A 123 2.14 13.34 -15.94
N SER A 124 1.88 13.22 -14.64
CA SER A 124 1.55 11.95 -13.98
C SER A 124 0.14 12.02 -13.40
N LYS A 125 -0.72 11.10 -13.84
CA LYS A 125 -2.04 10.83 -13.28
C LYS A 125 -1.96 9.55 -12.44
N ARG A 126 -2.31 9.64 -11.15
CA ARG A 126 -2.30 8.50 -10.21
C ARG A 126 -3.50 8.54 -9.29
N GLY A 127 -4.11 7.39 -9.02
CA GLY A 127 -5.14 7.22 -7.98
C GLY A 127 -6.40 6.52 -8.48
N ILE A 128 -7.03 5.74 -7.58
CA ILE A 128 -8.29 5.02 -7.87
C ILE A 128 -9.51 5.88 -7.53
N LEU A 129 -9.56 6.47 -6.33
CA LEU A 129 -10.68 7.27 -5.84
C LEU A 129 -10.46 8.77 -6.06
N THR A 130 -9.26 9.25 -5.71
CA THR A 130 -8.86 10.64 -5.94
C THR A 130 -7.78 10.67 -7.02
N ILE A 131 -8.17 11.08 -8.22
CA ILE A 131 -7.25 11.20 -9.35
C ILE A 131 -6.35 12.41 -9.09
N THR A 132 -5.12 12.15 -8.67
CA THR A 132 -4.10 13.20 -8.49
C THR A 132 -3.40 13.43 -9.81
N ARG A 133 -3.29 14.70 -10.19
CA ARG A 133 -2.67 15.16 -11.43
C ARG A 133 -1.48 16.04 -11.04
N LYS A 134 -0.26 15.62 -11.38
CA LYS A 134 0.97 16.33 -11.02
C LYS A 134 1.91 16.48 -12.22
N HIS A 135 2.54 17.64 -12.32
CA HIS A 135 3.65 17.90 -13.22
C HIS A 135 4.97 17.48 -12.54
N LEU A 136 5.77 16.66 -13.24
CA LEU A 136 7.05 16.16 -12.78
C LEU A 136 8.14 16.55 -13.78
N PRO A 137 9.29 17.09 -13.33
CA PRO A 137 10.41 17.33 -14.23
C PRO A 137 10.99 16.01 -14.73
N PHE A 138 11.47 15.96 -15.98
CA PHE A 138 11.98 14.75 -16.66
C PHE A 138 13.01 13.95 -15.86
N ARG A 139 13.80 14.62 -15.00
CA ARG A 139 14.82 13.98 -14.15
C ARG A 139 14.25 12.97 -13.12
N THR A 140 12.95 13.01 -12.85
CA THR A 140 12.33 12.29 -11.71
C THR A 140 11.78 10.90 -12.08
N ILE A 141 11.83 10.50 -13.36
CA ILE A 141 11.19 9.28 -13.86
C ILE A 141 12.22 8.23 -14.23
#